data_AF-A0A6G8QDL4-F1
#
_entry.id   AF-A0A6G8QDL4-F1
#
_cell.length_a   1.000
_cell.length_b   1.000
_cell.length_c   1.000
_cell.angle_alpha   90.00
_cell.angle_beta   90.00
_cell.angle_gamma   90.00
#
_symmetry.space_group_name_H-M   'P 1'
#
loop_
_entity.id
_entity.type
_entity.pdbx_description
1 polymer ?
#
loop_
_entity_poly.entity_id
_entity_poly.type
_entity_poly.pdbx_seq_one_letter_code
_entity_poly.pdbx_strand_id
1 'polypeptide(L)'
;MKRHPNLREFSDDHHGGLVQALRLRRAASGTGEEPTEGARAFLEFWREDTAPHFRKEEEVLLPVAAIHAGELLDREPVLEMLVQHARIRGLAMRLGGEAERGKVQGETLRRLGELLEAHIRLEERVVFPLIEESLSERALREVADRLAVFD
;
A
#
# COMPACT_ATOMS: atom_id res chain seq x y z
N MET A 1 -14.13 8.60 -9.88
CA MET A 1 -13.51 8.79 -11.20
C MET A 1 -12.98 7.46 -11.69
N LYS A 2 -12.84 7.27 -13.00
CA LYS A 2 -12.07 6.13 -13.53
C LYS A 2 -10.58 6.50 -13.43
N ARG A 3 -9.77 5.64 -12.84
CA ARG A 3 -8.30 5.75 -12.78
C ARG A 3 -7.73 5.85 -14.19
N HIS A 4 -6.72 6.69 -14.39
CA HIS A 4 -5.98 6.79 -15.64
C HIS A 4 -5.39 5.42 -16.01
N PRO A 5 -5.43 4.98 -17.29
CA PRO A 5 -4.98 3.65 -17.68
C PRO A 5 -3.57 3.27 -17.19
N ASN A 6 -2.63 4.23 -17.24
CA ASN A 6 -1.24 4.00 -16.83
C ASN A 6 -1.02 3.97 -15.30
N LEU A 7 -2.03 4.31 -14.51
CA LEU A 7 -2.02 4.17 -13.05
C LEU A 7 -2.94 3.05 -12.58
N ARG A 8 -3.62 2.35 -13.49
CA ARG A 8 -4.61 1.35 -13.16
C ARG A 8 -4.01 0.14 -12.45
N GLU A 9 -2.80 -0.26 -12.83
CA GLU A 9 -2.09 -1.37 -12.19
C GLU A 9 -1.99 -1.16 -10.67
N PHE A 10 -1.62 0.06 -10.24
CA PHE A 10 -1.57 0.39 -8.81
C PHE A 10 -2.94 0.20 -8.13
N SER A 11 -4.00 0.69 -8.76
CA SER A 11 -5.36 0.54 -8.21
C SER A 11 -5.89 -0.91 -8.22
N ASP A 12 -5.43 -1.75 -9.14
CA ASP A 12 -5.88 -3.14 -9.23
C ASP A 12 -5.33 -3.96 -8.04
N ASP A 13 -4.09 -3.69 -7.59
CA ASP A 13 -3.45 -4.31 -6.41
C ASP A 13 -4.21 -3.99 -5.09
N HIS A 14 -4.85 -2.81 -5.01
CA HIS A 14 -5.56 -2.35 -3.80
C HIS A 14 -6.77 -3.20 -3.40
N HIS A 15 -7.37 -3.95 -4.32
CA HIS A 15 -8.49 -4.82 -3.97
C HIS A 15 -8.07 -5.91 -2.97
N GLY A 16 -6.92 -6.55 -3.22
CA GLY A 16 -6.37 -7.56 -2.32
C GLY A 16 -6.05 -6.97 -0.95
N GLY A 17 -5.43 -5.79 -0.93
CA GLY A 17 -5.10 -5.07 0.29
C GLY A 17 -6.32 -4.78 1.19
N LEU A 18 -7.44 -4.34 0.61
CA LEU A 18 -8.68 -4.10 1.35
C LEU A 18 -9.29 -5.38 1.94
N VAL A 19 -9.22 -6.50 1.19
CA VAL A 19 -9.68 -7.80 1.70
C VAL A 19 -8.85 -8.23 2.91
N GLN A 20 -7.53 -8.08 2.83
CA GLN A 20 -6.62 -8.43 3.92
C GLN A 20 -6.79 -7.50 5.14
N ALA A 21 -6.95 -6.20 4.91
CA ALA A 21 -7.27 -5.24 5.96
C ALA A 21 -8.53 -5.64 6.75
N LEU A 22 -9.59 -6.06 6.05
CA LEU A 22 -10.81 -6.56 6.67
C LEU A 22 -10.58 -7.88 7.46
N ARG A 23 -9.82 -8.82 6.89
CA ARG A 23 -9.49 -10.09 7.56
C ARG A 23 -8.74 -9.87 8.87
N LEU A 24 -7.69 -9.05 8.84
CA LEU A 24 -6.92 -8.66 10.03
C LEU A 24 -7.81 -8.08 11.12
N ARG A 25 -8.71 -7.15 10.77
CA ARG A 25 -9.63 -6.53 11.73
C ARG A 25 -10.63 -7.54 12.31
N ARG A 26 -11.14 -8.47 11.50
CA ARG A 26 -12.03 -9.55 11.97
C ARG A 26 -11.31 -10.51 12.92
N ALA A 27 -10.11 -10.96 12.56
CA ALA A 27 -9.26 -11.81 13.41
C ALA A 27 -8.95 -11.11 14.75
N ALA A 28 -8.60 -9.81 14.72
CA ALA A 28 -8.35 -9.03 15.92
C ALA A 28 -9.57 -8.90 16.86
N SER A 29 -10.78 -8.92 16.29
CA SER A 29 -12.05 -8.80 17.03
C SER A 29 -12.64 -10.15 17.47
N GLY A 30 -12.02 -11.27 17.09
CA GLY A 30 -12.55 -12.62 17.34
C GLY A 30 -13.77 -13.00 16.49
N THR A 31 -14.05 -12.25 15.42
CA THR A 31 -15.16 -12.52 14.48
C THR A 31 -14.69 -13.13 13.15
N GLY A 32 -13.39 -13.38 13.02
CA GLY A 32 -12.76 -13.94 11.84
C GLY A 32 -12.02 -15.24 12.14
N GLU A 33 -11.00 -15.49 11.32
CA GLU A 33 -10.04 -16.58 11.55
C GLU A 33 -9.23 -16.38 12.84
N GLU A 34 -8.54 -17.43 13.27
CA GLU A 34 -7.65 -17.35 14.43
C GLU A 34 -6.54 -16.32 14.18
N PRO A 35 -6.13 -15.52 15.19
CA PRO A 35 -5.12 -14.48 15.02
C PRO A 35 -3.83 -14.96 14.34
N THR A 36 -3.39 -16.19 14.64
CA THR A 36 -2.20 -16.79 14.03
C THR A 36 -2.40 -17.11 12.54
N GLU A 37 -3.59 -17.56 12.15
CA GLU A 37 -3.92 -17.84 10.75
C GLU A 37 -4.00 -16.54 9.95
N GLY A 38 -4.70 -15.54 10.48
CA GLY A 38 -4.79 -14.21 9.86
C GLY A 38 -3.43 -13.53 9.72
N ALA A 39 -2.55 -13.68 10.73
CA ALA A 39 -1.19 -13.19 10.64
C ALA A 39 -0.39 -13.86 9.52
N ARG A 40 -0.48 -15.19 9.42
CA ARG A 40 0.24 -15.95 8.39
C ARG A 40 -0.24 -15.57 6.99
N ALA A 41 -1.56 -15.52 6.78
CA ALA A 41 -2.16 -15.16 5.50
C ALA A 41 -1.77 -13.74 5.09
N PHE A 42 -1.80 -12.78 6.03
CA PHE A 42 -1.33 -11.43 5.75
C PHE A 42 0.16 -11.38 5.42
N LEU A 43 1.02 -12.07 6.17
CA LEU A 43 2.48 -12.02 5.93
C LEU A 43 2.88 -12.64 4.59
N GLU A 44 2.10 -13.61 4.10
CA GLU A 44 2.24 -14.15 2.75
C GLU A 44 1.87 -13.10 1.70
N PHE A 45 0.66 -12.54 1.80
CA PHE A 45 0.19 -11.46 0.93
C PHE A 45 1.13 -10.25 0.94
N TRP A 46 1.62 -9.85 2.12
CA TRP A 46 2.57 -8.75 2.28
C TRP A 46 3.82 -8.93 1.43
N ARG A 47 4.39 -10.14 1.39
CA ARG A 47 5.61 -10.43 0.62
C ARG A 47 5.37 -10.44 -0.87
N GLU A 48 4.21 -10.94 -1.29
CA GLU A 48 3.90 -11.19 -2.70
C GLU A 48 3.26 -9.97 -3.39
N ASP A 49 2.61 -9.10 -2.62
CA ASP A 49 1.74 -8.06 -3.16
C ASP A 49 2.05 -6.67 -2.58
N THR A 50 1.72 -6.41 -1.30
CA THR A 50 1.80 -5.05 -0.75
C THR A 50 3.22 -4.49 -0.69
N ALA A 51 4.23 -5.30 -0.34
CA ALA A 51 5.61 -4.81 -0.29
C ALA A 51 6.17 -4.50 -1.70
N PRO A 52 5.98 -5.36 -2.72
CA PRO A 52 6.24 -5.01 -4.12
C PRO A 52 5.47 -3.79 -4.60
N HIS A 53 4.19 -3.66 -4.24
CA HIS A 53 3.35 -2.53 -4.59
C HIS A 53 3.96 -1.19 -4.12
N PHE A 54 4.32 -1.08 -2.84
CA PHE A 54 5.01 0.11 -2.32
C PHE A 54 6.34 0.38 -3.03
N ARG A 55 7.07 -0.66 -3.45
CA ARG A 55 8.29 -0.46 -4.24
C ARG A 55 7.99 0.16 -5.60
N LYS A 56 6.94 -0.29 -6.31
CA LYS A 56 6.54 0.33 -7.58
C LYS A 56 6.25 1.82 -7.40
N GLU A 57 5.60 2.19 -6.30
CA GLU A 57 5.29 3.59 -6.02
C GLU A 57 6.54 4.41 -5.67
N GLU A 58 7.34 3.92 -4.73
CA GLU A 58 8.54 4.61 -4.22
C GLU A 58 9.69 4.66 -5.24
N GLU A 59 9.84 3.61 -6.07
CA GLU A 59 10.98 3.43 -6.98
C GLU A 59 10.65 3.78 -8.45
N VAL A 60 9.37 3.90 -8.81
CA VAL A 60 8.94 4.26 -10.18
C VAL A 60 8.01 5.47 -10.21
N LEU A 61 6.84 5.39 -9.56
CA LEU A 61 5.82 6.44 -9.67
C LEU A 61 6.31 7.79 -9.13
N LEU A 62 6.80 7.82 -7.90
CA LEU A 62 7.28 9.04 -7.26
C LEU A 62 8.54 9.61 -7.92
N PRO A 63 9.53 8.81 -8.37
CA PRO A 63 10.66 9.33 -9.14
C PRO A 63 10.26 9.96 -10.47
N VAL A 64 9.31 9.37 -11.22
CA VAL A 64 8.79 10.00 -12.44
C VAL A 64 8.04 11.29 -12.08
N ALA A 65 7.26 11.30 -11.01
CA ALA A 65 6.64 12.52 -10.52
C ALA A 65 7.67 13.58 -10.13
N ALA A 66 8.79 13.21 -9.51
CA ALA A 66 9.88 14.13 -9.16
C ALA A 66 10.47 14.85 -10.38
N ILE A 67 10.62 14.11 -11.50
CA ILE A 67 11.17 14.62 -12.75
C ILE A 67 10.23 15.65 -13.40
N HIS A 68 8.92 15.38 -13.37
CA HIS A 68 7.94 16.13 -14.17
C HIS A 68 7.08 17.11 -13.35
N ALA A 69 7.00 16.95 -12.04
CA ALA A 69 6.18 17.73 -11.10
C ALA A 69 6.78 17.67 -9.68
N GLY A 70 8.03 18.09 -9.49
CA GLY A 70 8.79 17.90 -8.25
C GLY A 70 8.11 18.44 -6.98
N GLU A 71 7.41 19.57 -7.08
CA GLU A 71 6.65 20.18 -5.98
C GLU A 71 5.51 19.31 -5.46
N LEU A 72 5.10 18.29 -6.22
CA LEU A 72 4.12 17.30 -5.80
C LEU A 72 4.60 16.52 -4.58
N LEU A 73 5.90 16.25 -4.46
CA LEU A 73 6.47 15.45 -3.38
C LEU A 73 6.43 16.17 -2.03
N ASP A 74 6.38 17.49 -2.04
CA ASP A 74 6.27 18.32 -0.83
C ASP A 74 4.82 18.44 -0.35
N ARG A 75 3.85 17.85 -1.06
CA ARG A 75 2.44 17.92 -0.70
C ARG A 75 2.14 16.95 0.43
N GLU A 76 1.46 17.45 1.46
CA GLU A 76 1.09 16.69 2.66
C GLU A 76 0.50 15.28 2.38
N PRO A 77 -0.40 15.08 1.40
CA PRO A 77 -0.91 13.72 1.12
C PRO A 77 0.17 12.72 0.68
N VAL A 78 1.17 13.17 -0.09
CA VAL A 78 2.28 12.31 -0.56
C VAL A 78 3.22 12.00 0.59
N LEU A 79 3.50 12.99 1.44
CA LEU A 79 4.30 12.80 2.65
C LEU A 79 3.61 11.82 3.62
N GLU A 80 2.30 11.98 3.85
CA GLU A 80 1.54 11.08 4.70
C GLU A 80 1.52 9.65 4.13
N MET A 81 1.35 9.47 2.81
CA MET A 81 1.43 8.16 2.15
C MET A 81 2.76 7.45 2.47
N LEU A 82 3.90 8.13 2.29
CA LEU A 82 5.22 7.59 2.59
C LEU A 82 5.41 7.27 4.09
N VAL A 83 4.90 8.12 4.97
CA VAL A 83 4.89 7.85 6.41
C VAL A 83 4.06 6.60 6.73
N GLN A 84 2.93 6.41 6.05
CA GLN A 84 2.09 5.22 6.20
C GLN A 84 2.80 3.97 5.68
N HIS A 85 3.55 4.03 4.57
CA HIS A 85 4.38 2.90 4.10
C HIS A 85 5.34 2.44 5.20
N ALA A 86 6.10 3.37 5.78
CA ALA A 86 7.06 3.06 6.83
C ALA A 86 6.39 2.43 8.06
N ARG A 87 5.22 2.94 8.47
CA ARG A 87 4.43 2.40 9.59
C ARG A 87 3.90 1.00 9.30
N ILE A 88 3.35 0.76 8.10
CA ILE A 88 2.84 -0.55 7.68
C ILE A 88 3.99 -1.57 7.61
N ARG A 89 5.13 -1.22 7.01
CA ARG A 89 6.35 -2.05 7.01
C ARG A 89 6.78 -2.43 8.43
N GLY A 90 6.80 -1.47 9.35
CA GLY A 90 7.14 -1.72 10.75
C GLY A 90 6.14 -2.64 11.47
N LEU A 91 4.85 -2.50 11.21
CA LEU A 91 3.82 -3.39 11.75
C LEU A 91 3.91 -4.81 11.16
N ALA A 92 4.21 -4.94 9.87
CA ALA A 92 4.45 -6.24 9.24
C ALA A 92 5.68 -6.95 9.85
N MET A 93 6.78 -6.23 10.09
CA MET A 93 7.96 -6.77 10.78
C MET A 93 7.62 -7.22 12.21
N ARG A 94 6.88 -6.41 12.97
CA ARG A 94 6.41 -6.79 14.31
C ARG A 94 5.57 -8.06 14.25
N LEU A 95 4.61 -8.11 13.33
CA LEU A 95 3.70 -9.24 13.16
C LEU A 95 4.47 -10.53 12.81
N GLY A 96 5.49 -10.44 11.95
CA GLY A 96 6.39 -11.55 11.64
C GLY A 96 7.05 -12.12 12.90
N GLY A 97 7.65 -11.26 13.72
CA GLY A 97 8.26 -11.71 14.98
C GLY A 97 7.25 -12.28 15.99
N GLU A 98 6.01 -11.75 16.03
CA GLU A 98 4.94 -12.31 16.85
C GLU A 98 4.50 -13.71 16.40
N ALA A 99 4.39 -13.92 15.09
CA ALA A 99 4.03 -15.19 14.48
C ALA A 99 5.10 -16.26 14.74
N GLU A 100 6.39 -15.93 14.61
CA GLU A 100 7.51 -16.83 14.93
C GLU A 100 7.50 -17.31 16.38
N ARG A 101 7.06 -16.45 17.31
CA ARG A 101 6.92 -16.78 18.74
C ARG A 101 5.61 -17.51 19.07
N GLY A 102 4.72 -17.71 18.11
CA GLY A 102 3.40 -18.29 18.33
C GLY A 102 2.49 -17.44 19.23
N LYS A 103 2.73 -16.12 19.31
CA LYS A 103 2.00 -15.20 20.20
C LYS A 103 1.62 -13.92 19.44
N VAL A 104 0.69 -14.06 18.51
CA VAL A 104 0.12 -12.95 17.74
C VAL A 104 -0.72 -12.06 18.63
N GLN A 105 -0.44 -10.76 18.62
CA GLN A 105 -1.19 -9.78 19.38
C GLN A 105 -2.34 -9.23 18.55
N GLY A 106 -3.57 -9.32 19.08
CA GLY A 106 -4.75 -8.76 18.40
C GLY A 106 -4.62 -7.26 18.12
N GLU A 107 -3.89 -6.52 18.97
CA GLU A 107 -3.57 -5.11 18.75
C GLU A 107 -2.77 -4.87 17.46
N THR A 108 -1.79 -5.72 17.18
CA THR A 108 -0.94 -5.61 15.98
C THR A 108 -1.78 -5.84 14.73
N LEU A 109 -2.63 -6.88 14.73
CA LEU A 109 -3.57 -7.15 13.64
C LEU A 109 -4.53 -5.98 13.41
N ARG A 110 -5.13 -5.45 14.48
CA ARG A 110 -6.09 -4.34 14.37
C ARG A 110 -5.46 -3.10 13.75
N ARG A 111 -4.31 -2.66 14.28
CA ARG A 111 -3.61 -1.47 13.78
C ARG A 111 -3.19 -1.62 12.33
N LEU A 112 -2.66 -2.79 11.97
CA LEU A 112 -2.22 -3.07 10.61
C LEU A 112 -3.41 -3.03 9.64
N GLY A 113 -4.53 -3.66 9.98
CA GLY A 113 -5.72 -3.64 9.13
C GLY A 113 -6.37 -2.25 9.00
N GLU A 114 -6.46 -1.50 10.11
CA GLU A 114 -6.97 -0.12 10.08
C GLU A 114 -6.08 0.80 9.25
N LEU A 115 -4.76 0.69 9.42
CA LEU A 115 -3.81 1.55 8.72
C LEU A 115 -3.75 1.21 7.23
N LEU A 116 -3.74 -0.07 6.85
CA LEU A 116 -3.74 -0.49 5.45
C LEU A 116 -5.01 -0.02 4.72
N GLU A 117 -6.19 -0.13 5.36
CA GLU A 117 -7.43 0.39 4.79
C GLU A 117 -7.37 1.92 4.62
N ALA A 118 -6.89 2.65 5.63
CA ALA A 118 -6.77 4.10 5.58
C ALA A 118 -5.81 4.55 4.47
N HIS A 119 -4.70 3.82 4.32
CA HIS A 119 -3.67 4.06 3.33
C HIS A 119 -4.16 3.90 1.89
N ILE A 120 -4.78 2.76 1.57
CA ILE A 120 -5.38 2.53 0.25
C ILE A 120 -6.42 3.62 -0.08
N ARG A 121 -7.19 4.08 0.92
CA ARG A 121 -8.17 5.16 0.72
C ARG A 121 -7.50 6.50 0.46
N LEU A 122 -6.37 6.80 1.10
CA LEU A 122 -5.60 8.02 0.88
C LEU A 122 -5.08 8.05 -0.57
N GLU A 123 -4.50 6.96 -1.03
CA GLU A 123 -3.96 6.85 -2.39
C GLU A 123 -5.04 7.01 -3.44
N GLU A 124 -6.08 6.18 -3.33
CA GLU A 124 -7.15 6.15 -4.32
C GLU A 124 -7.90 7.47 -4.45
N ARG A 125 -8.13 8.15 -3.33
CA ARG A 125 -9.01 9.32 -3.28
C ARG A 125 -8.26 10.64 -3.34
N VAL A 126 -6.97 10.66 -3.03
CA VAL A 126 -6.21 11.90 -2.88
C VAL A 126 -4.91 11.86 -3.67
N VAL A 127 -4.02 10.90 -3.39
CA VAL A 127 -2.67 10.92 -3.98
C VAL A 127 -2.72 10.68 -5.49
N PHE A 128 -3.37 9.61 -5.93
CA PHE A 128 -3.40 9.29 -7.35
C PHE A 128 -4.17 10.34 -8.17
N PRO A 129 -5.33 10.88 -7.74
CA PRO A 129 -5.92 12.04 -8.42
C PRO A 129 -4.97 13.24 -8.50
N LEU A 130 -4.23 13.54 -7.43
CA LEU A 130 -3.27 14.64 -7.43
C LEU A 130 -2.12 14.40 -8.43
N ILE A 131 -1.65 13.16 -8.55
CA ILE A 131 -0.66 12.76 -9.57
C ILE A 131 -1.25 12.91 -10.98
N GLU A 132 -2.49 12.44 -11.23
CA GLU A 132 -3.16 12.56 -12.53
C GLU A 132 -3.35 14.02 -12.96
N GLU A 133 -3.65 14.91 -12.02
CA GLU A 133 -3.79 16.34 -12.28
C GLU A 133 -2.45 17.03 -12.56
N SER A 134 -1.36 16.51 -11.97
CA SER A 134 -0.03 17.13 -12.04
C SER A 134 0.82 16.61 -13.20
N LEU A 135 0.59 15.38 -13.65
CA LEU A 135 1.40 14.75 -14.69
C LEU A 135 0.79 14.86 -16.07
N SER A 136 1.62 15.21 -17.05
CA SER A 136 1.23 15.12 -18.47
C SER A 136 1.05 13.67 -18.91
N GLU A 137 0.29 13.47 -19.98
CA GLU A 137 0.15 12.19 -20.68
C GLU A 137 1.49 11.51 -21.01
N ARG A 138 2.52 12.29 -21.34
CA ARG A 138 3.86 11.76 -21.61
C ARG A 138 4.51 11.22 -20.33
N ALA A 139 4.41 11.95 -19.23
CA ALA A 139 4.96 11.53 -17.94
C ALA A 139 4.23 10.28 -17.42
N LEU A 140 2.89 10.23 -17.54
CA LEU A 140 2.10 9.05 -17.19
C LEU A 140 2.46 7.83 -18.05
N ARG A 141 2.81 8.01 -19.33
CA ARG A 141 3.34 6.90 -20.15
C ARG A 141 4.72 6.44 -19.68
N GLU A 142 5.59 7.36 -19.29
CA GLU A 142 6.91 7.00 -18.74
C GLU A 142 6.79 6.15 -17.47
N VAL A 143 5.80 6.41 -16.60
CA VAL A 143 5.50 5.54 -15.46
C VAL A 143 5.24 4.11 -15.93
N ALA A 144 4.31 3.92 -16.87
CA ALA A 144 3.95 2.59 -17.38
C ALA A 144 5.14 1.89 -18.06
N ASP A 145 5.92 2.61 -18.87
CA ASP A 145 7.08 2.05 -19.58
C ASP A 145 8.16 1.56 -18.60
N ARG A 146 8.41 2.30 -17.51
CA ARG A 146 9.35 1.90 -16.46
C ARG A 146 8.81 0.76 -15.61
N LEU A 147 7.51 0.76 -15.33
CA LEU A 147 6.85 -0.28 -14.55
C LEU A 147 6.88 -1.63 -15.27
N ALA A 148 6.75 -1.64 -16.60
CA ALA A 148 6.80 -2.85 -17.43
C ALA A 148 8.15 -3.61 -17.36
N VAL A 149 9.20 -2.98 -16.86
CA VAL A 149 10.54 -3.58 -16.69
C VAL A 149 11.00 -3.59 -15.23
N PHE A 150 10.09 -3.35 -14.29
CA PHE A 150 10.38 -3.30 -12.86
C PHE A 150 10.28 -4.69 -12.23
N ASP A 151 11.40 -5.19 -11.69
CA ASP A 151 11.53 -6.50 -11.01
C ASP A 151 11.32 -6.41 -9.47
#